data_AF-A0A0L6UVX8-F1
#
_entry.id   AF-A0A0L6UVX8-F1
#
_cell.length_a   1.000
_cell.length_b   1.000
_cell.length_c   1.000
_cell.angle_alpha   90.00
_cell.angle_beta   90.00
_cell.angle_gamma   90.00
#
_symmetry.space_group_name_H-M   'P 1'
#
loop_
_entity.id
_entity.type
_entity.pdbx_description
1 polymer ?
#
loop_
_entity_poly.entity_id
_entity_poly.type
_entity_poly.pdbx_seq_one_letter_code
_entity_poly.pdbx_strand_id
1 'polypeptide(L)' 'MNNCRPCEVIRGSFHSRHSKAAKTFEEIHLDIVGPINTASREGHRYFLTIVDSCTRARRIGYYPTVIHSDRSA' A
#
# COMPACT_ATOMS: atom_id res chain seq x y z
N MET A 1 -0.20 -10.64 -45.10
CA MET A 1 0.99 -10.85 -44.23
C MET A 1 1.04 -9.72 -43.21
N ASN A 2 0.40 -9.91 -42.06
CA ASN A 2 0.38 -8.93 -40.97
C ASN A 2 1.15 -9.54 -39.79
N ASN A 3 2.45 -9.24 -39.70
CA ASN A 3 3.26 -9.63 -38.55
C ASN A 3 2.98 -8.63 -37.41
N CYS A 4 2.06 -8.98 -36.52
CA CYS A 4 1.98 -8.33 -35.21
C CYS A 4 3.18 -8.81 -34.37
N ARG A 5 4.10 -7.90 -34.04
CA ARG A 5 5.09 -8.16 -32.98
C ARG A 5 4.34 -8.20 -31.66
N PRO A 6 4.46 -9.26 -30.83
CA PRO A 6 3.96 -9.19 -29.47
C PRO A 6 4.71 -8.05 -28.78
N CYS A 7 4.00 -7.05 -28.26
CA CYS A 7 4.60 -6.08 -27.35
C CYS A 7 5.04 -6.86 -26.11
N GLU A 8 6.32 -7.22 -26.06
CA GLU A 8 6.92 -7.82 -24.88
C GLU A 8 6.88 -6.77 -23.77
N VAL A 9 6.15 -7.04 -22.70
CA VAL A 9 6.12 -6.17 -21.53
C VAL A 9 7.49 -6.26 -20.88
N ILE A 10 8.41 -5.39 -21.28
CA ILE A 10 9.72 -5.28 -20.64
C ILE A 10 9.44 -4.76 -19.22
N ARG A 11 9.57 -5.64 -18.22
CA ARG A 11 9.61 -5.25 -16.81
C ARG A 11 10.86 -4.42 -16.56
N GLY A 12 10.82 -3.14 -16.95
CA GLY A 12 11.82 -2.17 -16.57
C GLY A 12 11.77 -2.02 -15.06
N SER A 13 12.91 -2.20 -14.38
CA SER A 13 13.02 -1.86 -12.98
C SER A 13 12.83 -0.35 -12.84
N PHE A 14 11.77 0.06 -12.15
CA PHE A 14 11.66 1.44 -11.67
C PHE A 14 12.72 1.64 -10.60
N HIS A 15 13.84 2.25 -10.96
CA HIS A 15 14.86 2.67 -9.99
C HIS A 15 14.45 3.99 -9.34
N SER A 16 13.42 3.95 -8.49
CA SER A 16 13.18 5.06 -7.58
C SER A 16 14.18 4.99 -6.42
N ARG A 17 15.05 5.99 -6.32
CA ARG A 17 15.86 6.20 -5.11
C ARG A 17 15.03 7.03 -4.16
N HIS A 18 14.54 6.42 -3.09
CA HIS A 18 13.86 7.12 -2.00
C HIS A 18 14.90 7.49 -0.94
N SER A 19 15.13 8.78 -0.75
CA SER A 19 15.80 9.29 0.45
C SER A 19 14.80 9.37 1.58
N LYS A 20 15.25 9.15 2.82
CA LYS A 20 14.42 9.35 4.01
C LYS A 20 13.83 10.77 4.00
N ALA A 21 12.54 10.92 4.36
CA ALA A 21 11.93 12.22 4.58
C ALA A 21 12.71 13.05 5.60
N ALA A 22 12.84 14.35 5.31
CA ALA A 22 13.55 15.32 6.14
C ALA A 22 12.63 15.96 7.20
N LYS A 23 11.32 15.96 6.96
CA LYS A 23 10.32 16.57 7.84
C LYS A 23 9.23 15.56 8.21
N THR A 24 8.68 15.72 9.40
CA THR A 24 7.54 14.92 9.87
C THR A 24 6.34 15.08 8.92
N PHE A 25 5.67 13.98 8.60
CA PHE A 25 4.52 13.92 7.69
C PHE A 25 4.81 14.33 6.24
N GLU A 26 6.08 14.45 5.84
CA GLU A 26 6.47 14.68 4.45
C GLU A 26 6.27 13.43 3.58
N GLU A 27 6.52 12.24 4.14
CA GLU A 27 6.31 10.96 3.48
C GLU A 27 5.71 9.96 4.49
N ILE A 28 4.54 9.44 4.16
CA ILE A 28 3.82 8.45 4.96
C ILE A 28 3.65 7.18 4.12
N HIS A 29 4.20 6.08 4.62
CA HIS A 29 3.96 4.76 4.05
C HIS A 29 2.68 4.16 4.65
N LEU A 30 1.75 3.81 3.76
CA LEU A 30 0.50 3.14 4.09
C LEU A 30 0.54 1.73 3.50
N ASP A 31 0.23 0.74 4.32
CA ASP A 31 0.16 -0.65 3.85
C ASP A 31 -0.96 -1.42 4.55
N ILE A 32 -1.64 -2.28 3.79
CA ILE A 32 -2.75 -3.11 4.29
C ILE A 32 -2.23 -4.54 4.42
N VAL A 33 -2.28 -5.06 5.64
CA VAL A 33 -1.84 -6.42 5.95
C VAL A 33 -3.06 -7.30 6.19
N GLY A 34 -3.18 -8.39 5.42
CA GLY A 34 -4.17 -9.43 5.65
C GLY A 34 -4.46 -10.30 4.41
N PRO A 35 -5.36 -11.28 4.51
CA PRO A 35 -6.14 -11.64 5.69
C PRO A 35 -5.31 -12.35 6.78
N ILE A 36 -5.52 -12.00 8.05
CA ILE A 36 -4.94 -12.71 9.20
C ILE A 36 -5.87 -13.82 9.70
N ASN A 37 -5.29 -14.91 10.21
CA ASN A 37 -6.04 -16.09 10.69
C ASN A 37 -6.92 -15.77 11.90
N THR A 38 -6.40 -14.98 12.84
CA THR A 38 -7.12 -14.55 14.04
C THR A 38 -7.76 -13.21 13.77
N ALA A 39 -9.10 -13.15 13.79
CA ALA A 39 -9.81 -11.90 13.66
C ALA A 39 -9.65 -11.03 14.93
N SER A 40 -9.79 -9.71 14.77
CA SER A 40 -9.92 -8.79 15.91
C SER A 40 -11.20 -9.07 16.70
N ARG A 41 -11.38 -8.40 17.86
CA ARG A 41 -12.60 -8.49 18.67
C ARG A 41 -13.89 -8.23 17.86
N GLU A 42 -13.82 -7.36 16.86
CA GLU A 42 -14.93 -6.98 15.98
C GLU A 42 -14.93 -7.75 14.65
N GLY A 43 -14.16 -8.84 14.54
CA GLY A 43 -14.15 -9.70 13.35
C GLY A 43 -13.28 -9.21 12.20
N HIS A 44 -12.49 -8.15 12.36
CA HIS A 44 -11.62 -7.64 11.28
C HIS A 44 -10.42 -8.56 11.07
N ARG A 45 -10.12 -8.89 9.80
CA ARG A 45 -8.97 -9.72 9.40
C ARG A 45 -7.90 -8.94 8.63
N TYR A 46 -8.01 -7.63 8.57
CA TYR A 46 -7.03 -6.76 7.95
C TYR A 46 -6.67 -5.64 8.92
N PHE A 47 -5.42 -5.19 8.86
CA PHE A 47 -5.00 -3.99 9.55
C PHE A 47 -4.20 -3.08 8.62
N LEU A 48 -4.41 -1.78 8.75
CA LEU A 48 -3.61 -0.76 8.08
C LEU A 48 -2.43 -0.42 8.97
N THR A 49 -1.26 -0.36 8.36
CA THR A 49 -0.06 0.22 8.95
C THR A 49 0.14 1.60 8.37
N ILE A 50 0.42 2.56 9.26
CA ILE A 50 0.75 3.93 8.92
C ILE A 50 2.13 4.20 9.51
N VAL A 51 3.10 4.55 8.67
CA VAL A 51 4.48 4.81 9.07
C VAL A 51 4.95 6.14 8.52
N ASP A 52 5.37 7.04 9.41
CA ASP A 52 6.04 8.28 9.03
C ASP A 52 7.52 8.01 8.73
N SER A 53 7.99 8.33 7.52
CA SER A 53 9.36 8.08 7.04
C SER A 53 10.42 8.85 7.86
N CYS A 54 10.08 10.06 8.32
CA CYS A 54 10.99 10.93 9.06
C CYS A 54 11.26 10.43 10.49
N THR A 55 10.20 10.17 11.26
CA THR A 55 10.29 9.77 12.67
C THR A 55 10.35 8.26 12.88
N ARG A 56 9.95 7.47 11.88
CA ARG A 56 9.69 6.02 11.99
C ARG A 56 8.57 5.68 12.98
N ALA A 57 7.74 6.65 13.35
CA ALA A 57 6.56 6.38 14.17
C ALA A 57 5.59 5.49 13.40
N ARG A 58 5.12 4.42 14.05
CA ARG A 58 4.20 3.43 13.47
C ARG A 58 2.89 3.44 14.24
N ARG A 59 1.78 3.51 13.51
CA ARG A 59 0.44 3.30 14.04
C ARG A 59 -0.23 2.14 13.30
N ILE A 60 -0.89 1.26 14.05
CA ILE A 60 -1.64 0.11 13.53
C ILE A 60 -3.10 0.33 13.86
N GLY A 61 -3.96 0.24 12.84
CA GLY A 61 -5.42 0.26 12.99
C GLY A 61 -6.03 -0.97 12.34
N TYR A 62 -7.04 -1.58 12.94
CA TYR A 62 -7.82 -2.64 12.30
C TYR A 62 -8.84 -2.00 11.35
N TYR A 63 -8.98 -2.55 10.14
CA TYR A 63 -9.87 -2.01 9.11
C TYR A 63 -10.91 -3.04 8.69
N PRO A 64 -12.14 -2.59 8.38
CA PRO A 64 -13.18 -3.47 7.87
C PRO A 64 -12.77 -4.10 6.54
N THR A 65 -13.26 -5.32 6.29
CA THR A 65 -13.00 -6.13 5.10
C THR A 65 -13.52 -5.50 3.80
N VAL A 66 -14.40 -4.50 3.92
CA VAL A 66 -15.00 -3.79 2.79
C VAL A 66 -14.44 -2.38 2.76
N ILE A 67 -13.45 -2.16 1.89
CA ILE A 67 -13.01 -0.81 1.54
C ILE A 67 -13.94 -0.35 0.42
N HIS A 68 -14.97 0.43 0.76
CA HIS A 68 -15.72 1.16 -0.24
C HIS A 68 -14.78 2.24 -0.80
N SER A 69 -14.32 2.06 -2.04
CA SER A 69 -13.79 3.19 -2.81
C SER A 69 -14.98 4.06 -3.15
N ASP A 70 -15.14 5.21 -2.49
CA ASP A 70 -16.08 6.25 -2.92
C ASP A 70 -15.61 6.78 -4.28
N ARG A 71 -16.02 6.08 -5.34
CA ARG A 71 -15.98 6.61 -6.70
C ARG A 71 -17.28 7.39 -6.86
N SER A 72 -17.29 8.64 -6.38
CA SER A 72 -18.30 9.60 -6.80
C SER A 72 -18.19 9.72 -8.32
N ALA A 73 -19.24 9.28 -9.02
CA ALA A 73 -19.43 9.48 -10.45
C ALA A 73 -19.84 10.94 -10.72
#